data_AF-A0A0V0GTU5-F1
#
_entry.id   AF-A0A0V0GTU5-F1
#
_cell.length_a   1.000
_cell.length_b   1.000
_cell.length_c   1.000
_cell.angle_alpha   90.00
_cell.angle_beta   90.00
_cell.angle_gamma   90.00
#
_symmetry.space_group_name_H-M   'P 1'
#
loop_
_entity.id
_entity.type
_entity.pdbx_description
1 polymer ?
#
loop_
_entity_poly.entity_id
_entity_poly.type
_entity_poly.pdbx_seq_one_letter_code
_entity_poly.pdbx_strand_id
1 'polypeptide(L)'
;MFCISMIDVANEFCVPSYIFFTSAAAFLALSFHFEALSGTSKFDYSESDEELSILGFKNPYPAKVLPKPAKTITPSSSLYYDGIRRFRETKGIVINTFAELEPFALQSLSDAKIAPPIYP
;
A
#
# COMPACT_ATOMS: atom_id res chain seq x y z
N MET A 1 -7.12 -8.36 -4.20
CA MET A 1 -5.68 -8.58 -4.43
C MET A 1 -5.43 -10.06 -4.51
N PHE A 2 -4.75 -10.53 -5.54
CA PHE A 2 -4.79 -11.94 -5.91
C PHE A 2 -3.56 -12.69 -5.36
N CYS A 3 -3.73 -13.98 -5.09
CA CYS A 3 -2.64 -14.92 -4.79
C CYS A 3 -1.83 -14.65 -3.50
N ILE A 4 -2.33 -13.87 -2.54
CA ILE A 4 -1.59 -13.62 -1.28
C ILE A 4 -1.38 -14.90 -0.45
N SER A 5 -2.30 -15.85 -0.54
CA SER A 5 -2.14 -17.17 0.07
C SER A 5 -0.93 -17.95 -0.48
N MET A 6 -0.39 -17.58 -1.66
CA MET A 6 0.84 -18.21 -2.18
C MET A 6 2.08 -17.87 -1.35
N ILE A 7 2.02 -16.81 -0.52
CA ILE A 7 3.10 -16.52 0.45
C ILE A 7 3.23 -17.69 1.44
N ASP A 8 2.11 -18.21 1.95
CA ASP A 8 2.12 -19.33 2.90
C ASP A 8 2.70 -20.60 2.27
N VAL A 9 2.27 -20.91 1.05
CA VAL A 9 2.80 -22.03 0.27
C VAL A 9 4.31 -21.87 0.03
N ALA A 10 4.75 -20.69 -0.40
CA ALA A 10 6.17 -20.43 -0.61
C ALA A 10 7.00 -20.62 0.68
N ASN A 11 6.46 -20.19 1.83
CA ASN A 11 7.08 -20.39 3.13
C ASN A 11 7.18 -21.87 3.51
N GLU A 12 6.15 -22.69 3.25
CA GLU A 12 6.17 -24.15 3.49
C GLU A 12 7.27 -24.85 2.69
N PHE A 13 7.50 -24.42 1.45
CA PHE A 13 8.56 -24.94 0.59
C PHE A 13 9.92 -24.25 0.79
N CYS A 14 10.03 -23.32 1.75
CA CYS A 14 11.24 -22.53 2.01
C CYS A 14 11.76 -21.77 0.77
N VAL A 15 10.87 -21.33 -0.13
CA VAL A 15 11.22 -20.55 -1.33
C VAL A 15 10.83 -19.08 -1.15
N PRO A 16 11.62 -18.12 -1.67
CA PRO A 16 11.31 -16.71 -1.55
C PRO A 16 10.09 -16.32 -2.40
N SER A 17 9.16 -15.58 -1.82
CA SER A 17 8.02 -14.97 -2.52
C SER A 17 8.29 -13.49 -2.82
N TYR A 18 7.77 -13.01 -3.96
CA TYR A 18 7.83 -11.61 -4.38
C TYR A 18 6.43 -11.18 -4.84
N ILE A 19 6.09 -9.91 -4.63
CA ILE A 19 4.91 -9.32 -5.23
C ILE A 19 5.30 -8.60 -6.52
N PHE A 20 4.59 -8.88 -7.61
CA PHE A 20 4.59 -7.99 -8.76
C PHE A 20 3.38 -7.06 -8.65
N PHE A 21 3.62 -5.80 -8.33
CA PHE A 21 2.59 -4.79 -8.14
C PHE A 21 2.36 -4.03 -9.44
N THR A 22 1.17 -4.21 -10.01
CA THR A 22 0.83 -3.74 -11.37
C THR A 22 0.30 -2.30 -11.41
N SER A 23 0.25 -1.62 -10.27
CA SER A 23 -0.13 -0.21 -10.15
C SER A 23 1.08 0.66 -9.82
N ALA A 24 0.90 1.98 -9.86
CA ALA A 24 1.93 2.97 -9.55
C ALA A 24 2.50 2.83 -8.12
N ALA A 25 3.76 3.20 -7.92
CA ALA A 25 4.39 3.21 -6.59
C ALA A 25 3.64 4.17 -5.63
N ALA A 26 3.14 5.30 -6.13
CA ALA A 26 2.31 6.22 -5.35
C ALA A 26 1.04 5.54 -4.82
N PHE A 27 0.43 4.65 -5.60
CA PHE A 27 -0.74 3.90 -5.15
C PHE A 27 -0.38 2.86 -4.09
N LEU A 28 0.80 2.21 -4.19
CA LEU A 28 1.28 1.33 -3.14
C LEU A 28 1.52 2.08 -1.82
N ALA A 29 2.13 3.28 -1.90
CA ALA A 29 2.36 4.14 -0.73
C ALA A 29 1.04 4.59 -0.09
N LEU A 30 0.03 4.95 -0.91
CA LEU A 30 -1.34 5.23 -0.46
C LEU A 30 -1.94 4.03 0.28
N SER A 31 -1.79 2.82 -0.26
CA SER A 31 -2.32 1.59 0.34
C SER A 31 -1.69 1.27 1.69
N PHE A 32 -0.36 1.44 1.83
CA PHE A 32 0.30 1.29 3.14
C PHE A 32 -0.10 2.38 4.14
N HIS A 33 -0.31 3.61 3.68
CA HIS A 33 -0.78 4.71 4.53
C HIS A 33 -2.14 4.39 5.16
N PHE A 34 -3.10 3.96 4.35
CA PHE A 34 -4.43 3.61 4.85
C PHE A 34 -4.47 2.27 5.59
N GLU A 35 -3.64 1.29 5.24
CA GLU A 35 -3.48 0.08 6.05
C GLU A 35 -3.00 0.40 7.48
N ALA A 36 -2.08 1.35 7.64
CA ALA A 36 -1.65 1.79 8.97
C ALA A 36 -2.78 2.50 9.75
N LEU A 37 -3.69 3.20 9.05
CA LEU A 37 -4.81 3.91 9.67
C LEU A 37 -6.02 3.02 9.93
N SER A 38 -6.21 1.91 9.21
CA SER A 38 -7.41 1.07 9.33
C SER A 38 -7.57 0.41 10.71
N GLY A 39 -6.50 0.35 11.51
CA GLY A 39 -6.54 -0.05 12.92
C GLY A 39 -6.89 1.07 13.92
N THR A 40 -7.15 2.29 13.45
CA THR A 40 -7.39 3.47 14.29
C THR A 40 -8.83 3.98 14.15
N SER A 41 -9.34 4.66 15.19
CA SER A 41 -10.72 5.20 15.22
C SER A 41 -10.97 6.41 14.30
N LYS A 42 -10.01 6.83 13.47
CA LYS A 42 -10.07 8.03 12.61
C LYS A 42 -10.38 7.75 11.13
N PHE A 43 -10.84 6.55 10.78
CA PHE A 43 -11.00 6.11 9.39
C PHE A 43 -12.41 6.38 8.82
N ASP A 44 -12.84 7.64 8.81
CA ASP A 44 -14.01 8.05 8.02
C ASP A 44 -13.76 9.40 7.35
N TYR A 45 -13.58 9.36 6.03
CA TYR A 45 -13.37 10.50 5.15
C TYR A 45 -14.52 10.67 4.15
N SER A 46 -15.69 10.06 4.41
CA SER A 46 -16.83 10.08 3.48
C SER A 46 -17.26 11.50 3.10
N GLU A 47 -17.29 12.39 4.08
CA GLU A 47 -17.74 13.79 3.96
C GLU A 47 -16.61 14.78 4.31
N SER A 48 -15.35 14.32 4.28
CA SER A 48 -14.21 15.18 4.60
C SER A 48 -13.76 16.00 3.39
N ASP A 49 -13.61 17.31 3.59
CA ASP A 49 -12.99 18.26 2.67
C ASP A 49 -11.51 18.54 3.04
N GLU A 50 -10.94 17.74 3.93
CA GLU A 50 -9.55 17.92 4.37
C GLU A 50 -8.55 17.57 3.25
N GLU A 51 -7.42 18.29 3.27
CA GLU A 51 -6.25 18.00 2.46
C GLU A 51 -5.32 17.09 3.26
N LEU A 52 -5.20 15.82 2.85
CA LEU A 52 -4.50 14.79 3.61
C LEU A 52 -3.02 14.74 3.26
N SER A 53 -2.16 14.68 4.27
CA SER A 53 -0.74 14.39 4.08
C SER A 53 -0.51 12.88 3.92
N ILE A 54 -0.57 12.40 2.68
CA ILE A 54 -0.40 10.98 2.35
C ILE A 54 1.09 10.62 2.18
N LEU A 55 1.46 9.44 2.67
CA LEU A 55 2.80 8.86 2.45
C LEU A 55 3.16 8.81 0.95
N GLY A 56 4.32 9.34 0.57
CA GLY A 56 4.83 9.26 -0.79
C GLY A 56 4.29 10.32 -1.76
N PHE A 57 3.40 11.19 -1.29
CA PHE A 57 2.86 12.30 -2.09
C PHE A 57 3.58 13.59 -1.72
N LYS A 58 3.99 14.35 -2.75
CA LYS A 58 4.62 15.66 -2.56
C LYS A 58 3.63 16.71 -2.06
N ASN A 59 2.41 16.67 -2.60
CA ASN A 59 1.36 17.63 -2.31
C ASN A 59 0.28 16.94 -1.46
N PRO A 60 -0.44 17.70 -0.62
CA PRO A 60 -1.63 17.19 0.05
C PRO A 60 -2.62 16.58 -0.95
N TYR A 61 -3.30 15.52 -0.51
CA TYR A 61 -4.26 14.77 -1.31
C TYR A 61 -5.68 15.07 -0.82
N PRO A 62 -6.58 15.60 -1.67
CA PRO A 62 -7.92 15.96 -1.22
C PRO A 62 -8.73 14.71 -0.83
N ALA A 63 -9.25 14.67 0.39
CA ALA A 63 -10.03 13.53 0.91
C ALA A 63 -11.25 13.20 0.01
N LYS A 64 -11.86 14.23 -0.59
CA LYS A 64 -12.99 14.08 -1.53
C LYS A 64 -12.71 13.18 -2.74
N VAL A 65 -11.47 13.08 -3.23
CA VAL A 65 -11.10 12.26 -4.40
C VAL A 65 -10.50 10.90 -4.01
N LEU A 66 -10.49 10.55 -2.73
CA LEU A 66 -10.04 9.24 -2.30
C LEU A 66 -10.82 8.11 -2.99
N PRO A 67 -10.14 6.99 -3.34
CA PRO A 67 -10.83 5.77 -3.74
C PRO A 67 -11.85 5.37 -2.67
N LYS A 68 -13.03 4.87 -3.08
CA LYS A 68 -14.09 4.46 -2.14
C LYS A 68 -13.59 3.57 -0.98
N PRO A 69 -12.72 2.55 -1.20
CA PRO A 69 -12.20 1.72 -0.11
C PRO A 69 -11.33 2.46 0.92
N ALA A 70 -10.82 3.64 0.59
CA ALA A 70 -10.02 4.51 1.46
C ALA A 70 -10.85 5.57 2.18
N LYS A 71 -12.13 5.73 1.84
CA LYS A 71 -13.04 6.68 2.53
C LYS A 71 -13.60 6.10 3.82
N THR A 72 -13.97 4.82 3.82
CA THR A 72 -14.54 4.14 4.98
C THR A 72 -14.08 2.69 5.08
N ILE A 73 -14.05 2.18 6.31
CA ILE A 73 -13.85 0.75 6.54
C ILE A 73 -15.12 0.01 6.16
N THR A 74 -14.97 -0.91 5.22
CA THR A 74 -15.98 -1.85 4.75
C THR A 74 -15.37 -3.25 4.83
N PRO A 75 -16.16 -4.33 4.83
CA PRO A 75 -15.60 -5.68 4.82
C PRO A 75 -14.62 -5.93 3.66
N SER A 76 -14.90 -5.34 2.48
CA SER A 76 -14.01 -5.46 1.33
C SER A 76 -12.73 -4.63 1.46
N SER A 77 -12.79 -3.42 2.05
CA SER A 77 -11.58 -2.64 2.31
C SER A 77 -10.73 -3.24 3.43
N SER A 78 -11.34 -3.84 4.46
CA SER A 78 -10.62 -4.62 5.48
C SER A 78 -9.82 -5.76 4.85
N LEU A 79 -10.47 -6.61 4.03
CA LEU A 79 -9.79 -7.71 3.34
C LEU A 79 -8.66 -7.22 2.41
N TYR A 80 -8.84 -6.04 1.81
CA TYR A 80 -7.80 -5.41 1.01
C TYR A 80 -6.59 -5.02 1.88
N TYR A 81 -6.81 -4.31 2.99
CA TYR A 81 -5.72 -3.88 3.89
C TYR A 81 -5.05 -5.04 4.60
N ASP A 82 -5.79 -6.10 4.96
CA ASP A 82 -5.22 -7.35 5.44
C ASP A 82 -4.27 -7.95 4.40
N GLY A 83 -4.66 -7.94 3.12
CA GLY A 83 -3.80 -8.35 2.00
C GLY A 83 -2.55 -7.47 1.85
N ILE A 84 -2.69 -6.14 1.94
CA ILE A 84 -1.56 -5.19 1.89
C ILE A 84 -0.58 -5.42 3.03
N ARG A 85 -1.08 -5.67 4.25
CA ARG A 85 -0.25 -5.95 5.43
C ARG A 85 0.70 -7.12 5.18
N ARG A 86 0.22 -8.16 4.49
CA ARG A 86 1.00 -9.36 4.17
C ARG A 86 2.12 -9.14 3.15
N PHE A 87 2.20 -7.99 2.48
CA PHE A 87 3.31 -7.72 1.54
C PHE A 87 4.65 -7.73 2.26
N ARG A 88 4.64 -7.33 3.54
CA ARG A 88 5.83 -7.30 4.40
C ARG A 88 6.40 -8.70 4.69
N GLU A 89 5.65 -9.76 4.39
CA GLU A 89 6.12 -11.14 4.48
C GLU A 89 6.94 -11.57 3.25
N THR A 90 6.87 -10.82 2.14
CA THR A 90 7.60 -11.15 0.91
C THR A 90 9.04 -10.63 0.94
N LYS A 91 9.91 -11.19 0.08
CA LYS A 91 11.30 -10.75 -0.05
C LYS A 91 11.45 -9.40 -0.76
N GLY A 92 10.41 -8.95 -1.46
CA GLY A 92 10.40 -7.66 -2.11
C GLY A 92 9.21 -7.50 -3.03
N ILE A 93 9.03 -6.27 -3.49
CA ILE A 93 7.94 -5.87 -4.38
C ILE A 93 8.56 -5.31 -5.65
N VAL A 94 8.25 -5.93 -6.78
CA VAL A 94 8.59 -5.45 -8.11
C VAL A 94 7.45 -4.57 -8.59
N ILE A 95 7.76 -3.36 -9.03
CA ILE A 95 6.82 -2.39 -9.59
C ILE A 95 7.29 -2.08 -11.01
N ASN A 96 6.38 -1.82 -11.93
CA ASN A 96 6.76 -1.40 -13.29
C ASN A 96 6.81 0.14 -13.35
N THR A 97 7.88 0.75 -12.83
CA THR A 97 8.04 2.21 -12.77
C THR A 97 9.52 2.60 -12.91
N PHE A 98 9.93 3.82 -12.52
CA PHE A 98 11.33 4.21 -12.37
C PHE A 98 11.46 5.47 -11.50
N ALA A 99 12.67 5.70 -10.98
CA ALA A 99 12.97 6.74 -10.00
C ALA A 99 12.58 8.15 -10.46
N GLU A 100 12.81 8.48 -11.72
CA GLU A 100 12.52 9.79 -12.29
C GLU A 100 11.01 10.04 -12.48
N LEU A 101 10.21 8.98 -12.60
CA LEU A 101 8.75 9.08 -12.73
C LEU A 101 8.07 9.26 -11.37
N GLU A 102 8.48 8.48 -10.37
CA GLU A 102 7.83 8.44 -9.05
C GLU A 102 8.79 8.63 -7.86
N PRO A 103 9.61 9.71 -7.83
CA PRO A 103 10.70 9.85 -6.87
C PRO A 103 10.20 9.91 -5.41
N PHE A 104 9.12 10.63 -5.15
CA PHE A 104 8.57 10.80 -3.80
C PHE A 104 7.98 9.50 -3.25
N ALA A 105 7.27 8.76 -4.09
CA ALA A 105 6.68 7.49 -3.69
C ALA A 105 7.78 6.45 -3.40
N LEU A 106 8.74 6.30 -4.32
CA LEU A 106 9.84 5.36 -4.16
C LEU A 106 10.73 5.71 -2.97
N GLN A 107 11.00 7.00 -2.75
CA GLN A 107 11.72 7.44 -1.55
C GLN A 107 10.95 7.08 -0.27
N SER A 108 9.64 7.32 -0.22
CA SER A 108 8.83 6.98 0.96
C SER A 108 8.75 5.48 1.24
N LEU A 109 8.79 4.66 0.20
CA LEU A 109 8.72 3.20 0.30
C LEU A 109 10.08 2.54 0.59
N SER A 110 11.18 3.32 0.57
CA SER A 110 12.53 2.82 0.86
C SER A 110 12.77 2.47 2.33
N ASP A 111 11.90 2.94 3.24
CA ASP A 111 11.98 2.58 4.66
C ASP A 111 11.48 1.15 4.88
N ALA A 112 12.37 0.28 5.37
CA ALA A 112 12.09 -1.11 5.67
C ALA A 112 10.97 -1.32 6.72
N LYS A 113 10.62 -0.29 7.51
CA LYS A 113 9.46 -0.32 8.41
C LYS A 113 8.13 -0.23 7.67
N ILE A 114 8.14 0.36 6.48
CA ILE A 114 6.95 0.60 5.66
C ILE A 114 6.73 -0.58 4.72
N ALA A 115 7.75 -0.93 3.94
CA ALA A 115 7.68 -1.94 2.88
C ALA A 115 8.95 -2.80 2.82
N PRO A 116 8.89 -4.03 2.27
CA PRO A 116 10.09 -4.76 1.88
C PRO A 116 10.81 -4.04 0.72
N PRO A 117 12.03 -4.47 0.32
CA PRO A 117 12.75 -3.85 -0.79
C PRO A 117 11.88 -3.68 -2.05
N ILE A 118 11.84 -2.46 -2.57
CA ILE A 118 11.14 -2.11 -3.80
C ILE A 118 12.12 -2.19 -4.97
N TYR A 119 11.71 -2.90 -6.02
CA TYR A 119 12.40 -2.97 -7.31
C TYR A 119 11.56 -2.21 -8.34
N PRO A 120 11.85 -0.92 -8.58
CA PRO A 120 11.12 -0.09 -9.52
C PRO A 120 11.42 -0.45 -10.98
#